data_AF-A0A7G6Y177-F1
#
_entry.id   AF-A0A7G6Y177-F1
#
_cell.length_a   1.000
_cell.length_b   1.000
_cell.length_c   1.000
_cell.angle_alpha   90.00
_cell.angle_beta   90.00
_cell.angle_gamma   90.00
#
_symmetry.space_group_name_H-M   'P 1'
#
loop_
_entity.id
_entity.type
_entity.pdbx_description
1 polymer ?
#
loop_
_entity_poly.entity_id
_entity_poly.type
_entity_poly.pdbx_seq_one_letter_code
_entity_poly.pdbx_strand_id
1 'polypeptide(L)'
;MSLSDPERLYPGFPGRDANQHLRTIPACAALGMQQRAAHGGPVVTSLDISLPSTRDAEGRVARGAALVLADQATAGGVFATLAQPTPMMTLDLRVDWFAPLPMGRLDCVIENVVRDGDLALARGLLLADGAPVGAATGRYLIGSMPGGGGGRIEDRTAILPPSTDTDFATYLAATKESDGLSVTPRPEHVGAPLPAFHGGVIAALLEASAVATIDPGFRPLDIEIRYLAPARADRLLVTSVVPRRTGRRAITIDVDAHQGDPAKPVAIARLLAMTDAPGEVRLVTLPRD
;
A
#
# COMPACT_ATOMS: atom_id res chain seq x y z
N MET A 1 -31.90 -5.80 -24.78
CA MET A 1 -30.66 -5.93 -23.99
C MET A 1 -29.83 -4.68 -24.23
N SER A 2 -29.81 -3.74 -23.29
CA SER A 2 -29.21 -2.40 -23.48
C SER A 2 -27.77 -2.34 -22.95
N LEU A 3 -26.87 -1.76 -23.76
CA LEU A 3 -25.44 -1.53 -23.51
C LEU A 3 -25.17 -0.29 -22.63
N SER A 4 -26.10 0.11 -21.77
CA SER A 4 -26.13 1.44 -21.14
C SER A 4 -26.11 1.42 -19.60
N ASP A 5 -25.48 0.42 -18.98
CA ASP A 5 -25.32 0.38 -17.53
C ASP A 5 -23.88 0.77 -17.15
N PRO A 6 -23.64 2.05 -16.76
CA PRO A 6 -22.30 2.53 -16.41
C PRO A 6 -21.72 1.86 -15.16
N GLU A 7 -22.51 1.05 -14.44
CA GLU A 7 -22.11 0.36 -13.21
C GLU A 7 -21.82 -1.14 -13.36
N ARG A 8 -21.67 -1.65 -14.60
CA ARG A 8 -21.18 -3.02 -14.77
C ARG A 8 -19.73 -3.15 -14.28
N LEU A 9 -19.62 -3.63 -13.05
CA LEU A 9 -18.38 -3.91 -12.35
C LEU A 9 -17.56 -4.98 -13.10
N TYR A 10 -16.23 -4.92 -12.98
CA TYR A 10 -15.38 -6.00 -13.45
C TYR A 10 -15.67 -7.27 -12.62
N PRO A 11 -15.85 -8.44 -13.27
CA PRO A 11 -16.29 -9.65 -12.59
C PRO A 11 -15.25 -10.19 -11.59
N GLY A 12 -14.01 -9.73 -11.67
CA GLY A 12 -12.96 -10.05 -10.73
C GLY A 12 -13.06 -9.36 -9.37
N PHE A 13 -13.85 -8.29 -9.23
CA PHE A 13 -14.06 -7.66 -7.94
C PHE A 13 -14.96 -8.51 -7.05
N PRO A 14 -14.56 -8.79 -5.80
CA PRO A 14 -15.45 -9.46 -4.86
C PRO A 14 -16.66 -8.58 -4.51
N GLY A 15 -17.85 -9.19 -4.45
CA GLY A 15 -19.08 -8.49 -4.08
C GLY A 15 -19.90 -7.93 -5.25
N ARG A 16 -20.88 -7.10 -4.92
CA ARG A 16 -21.83 -6.47 -5.86
C ARG A 16 -21.38 -5.09 -6.35
N ASP A 17 -20.44 -4.46 -5.65
CA ASP A 17 -19.83 -3.19 -6.00
C ASP A 17 -18.33 -3.17 -5.61
N ALA A 18 -17.55 -2.27 -6.22
CA ALA A 18 -16.09 -2.18 -6.01
C ALA A 18 -15.71 -1.90 -4.55
N ASN A 19 -16.58 -1.21 -3.79
CA ASN A 19 -16.31 -0.81 -2.42
C ASN A 19 -16.74 -1.87 -1.40
N GLN A 20 -17.63 -2.80 -1.77
CA GLN A 20 -18.08 -3.85 -0.86
C GLN A 20 -16.88 -4.68 -0.38
N HIS A 21 -16.00 -5.10 -1.28
CA HIS A 21 -14.79 -5.81 -0.89
C HIS A 21 -13.85 -4.96 -0.03
N LEU A 22 -13.58 -3.70 -0.41
CA LEU A 22 -12.70 -2.82 0.36
C LEU A 22 -13.15 -2.69 1.82
N ARG A 23 -14.47 -2.57 2.06
CA ARG A 23 -15.04 -2.50 3.42
C ARG A 23 -14.82 -3.77 4.25
N THR A 24 -14.56 -4.92 3.60
CA THR A 24 -14.26 -6.19 4.27
C THR A 24 -12.78 -6.39 4.56
N ILE A 25 -11.91 -5.51 4.05
CA ILE A 25 -10.48 -5.48 4.35
C ILE A 25 -10.26 -4.49 5.50
N PRO A 26 -9.94 -4.96 6.72
CA PRO A 26 -9.84 -4.10 7.90
C PRO A 26 -8.98 -2.84 7.74
N ALA A 27 -7.79 -2.97 7.14
CA ALA A 27 -6.92 -1.81 6.90
C ALA A 27 -7.51 -0.78 5.91
N CYS A 28 -8.23 -1.24 4.88
CA CYS A 28 -8.90 -0.35 3.93
C CYS A 28 -10.09 0.36 4.58
N ALA A 29 -10.89 -0.38 5.36
CA ALA A 29 -12.04 0.15 6.09
C ALA A 29 -11.61 1.20 7.13
N ALA A 30 -10.55 0.90 7.89
CA ALA A 30 -10.01 1.80 8.91
C ALA A 30 -9.53 3.15 8.34
N LEU A 31 -9.02 3.16 7.11
CA LEU A 31 -8.57 4.37 6.40
C LEU A 31 -9.62 4.94 5.44
N GLY A 32 -10.87 4.46 5.53
CA GLY A 32 -12.01 4.97 4.76
C GLY A 32 -11.83 4.86 3.25
N MET A 33 -11.07 3.88 2.76
CA MET A 33 -10.74 3.81 1.34
C MET A 33 -11.97 3.61 0.47
N GLN A 34 -11.97 4.30 -0.66
CA GLN A 34 -13.01 4.18 -1.68
C GLN A 34 -12.38 3.83 -3.02
N GLN A 35 -13.04 2.93 -3.75
CA GLN A 35 -12.64 2.53 -5.08
C GLN A 35 -13.72 2.85 -6.09
N ARG A 36 -13.31 3.48 -7.19
CA ARG A 36 -14.14 3.76 -8.36
C ARG A 36 -13.58 2.95 -9.53
N ALA A 37 -14.41 2.08 -10.10
CA ALA A 37 -14.08 1.31 -11.27
C ALA A 37 -15.31 1.27 -12.18
N ALA A 38 -15.11 1.59 -13.45
CA ALA A 38 -16.14 1.49 -14.48
C ALA A 38 -15.55 0.71 -15.66
N HIS A 39 -16.38 -0.04 -16.37
CA HIS A 39 -15.94 -0.78 -17.56
C HIS A 39 -15.36 0.19 -18.60
N GLY A 40 -14.11 -0.04 -19.02
CA GLY A 40 -13.40 0.85 -19.96
C GLY A 40 -12.80 2.13 -19.37
N GLY A 41 -13.01 2.40 -18.07
CA GLY A 41 -12.35 3.48 -17.33
C GLY A 41 -11.21 2.98 -16.44
N PRO A 42 -10.30 3.87 -16.00
CA PRO A 42 -9.24 3.49 -15.07
C PRO A 42 -9.82 3.11 -13.70
N VAL A 43 -9.17 2.17 -13.03
CA VAL A 43 -9.44 1.88 -11.62
C VAL A 43 -8.80 2.97 -10.78
N VAL A 44 -9.58 3.62 -9.92
CA VAL A 44 -9.10 4.67 -9.02
C VAL A 44 -9.43 4.30 -7.58
N THR A 45 -8.44 4.37 -6.70
CA THR A 45 -8.65 4.23 -5.26
C THR A 45 -8.27 5.54 -4.57
N SER A 46 -9.01 5.94 -3.54
CA SER A 46 -8.83 7.17 -2.79
C SER A 46 -8.84 6.88 -1.29
N LEU A 47 -8.09 7.65 -0.50
CA LEU A 47 -8.24 7.72 0.95
C LEU A 47 -9.41 8.65 1.33
N ASP A 48 -10.06 8.39 2.47
CA ASP A 48 -10.93 9.38 3.10
C ASP A 48 -10.09 10.37 3.91
N ILE A 49 -9.74 11.48 3.28
CA ILE A 49 -8.92 12.52 3.90
C ILE A 49 -9.60 13.20 5.09
N SER A 50 -10.91 13.02 5.31
CA SER A 50 -11.59 13.57 6.49
C SER A 50 -11.20 12.82 7.77
N LEU A 51 -10.70 11.58 7.64
CA LEU A 51 -10.24 10.77 8.75
C LEU A 51 -8.84 11.24 9.21
N PRO A 52 -8.66 11.63 10.48
CA PRO A 52 -7.35 12.02 10.99
C PRO A 52 -6.31 10.90 10.89
N SER A 53 -6.73 9.64 11.02
CA SER A 53 -5.89 8.44 10.84
C SER A 53 -5.18 8.34 9.48
N THR A 54 -5.55 9.14 8.47
CA THR A 54 -4.86 9.20 7.17
C THR A 54 -3.76 10.25 7.09
N ARG A 55 -3.60 11.08 8.14
CA ARG A 55 -2.79 12.30 8.12
C ARG A 55 -1.52 12.19 8.95
N ASP A 56 -0.48 12.93 8.56
CA ASP A 56 0.71 13.18 9.38
C ASP A 56 0.45 14.29 10.41
N ALA A 57 1.45 14.57 11.25
CA ALA A 57 1.36 15.61 12.29
C ALA A 57 1.19 17.03 11.71
N GLU A 58 1.54 17.24 10.44
CA GLU A 58 1.35 18.50 9.72
C GLU A 58 0.01 18.57 8.98
N GLY A 59 -0.83 17.54 9.09
CA GLY A 59 -2.14 17.47 8.46
C GLY A 59 -2.12 17.11 6.96
N ARG A 60 -0.97 16.71 6.41
CA ARG A 60 -0.86 16.14 5.06
C ARG A 60 -1.22 14.66 5.10
N VAL A 61 -1.51 14.05 3.96
CA VAL A 61 -1.60 12.59 3.87
C VAL A 61 -0.28 11.99 4.33
N ALA A 62 -0.34 11.09 5.32
CA ALA A 62 0.84 10.40 5.81
C ALA A 62 1.39 9.46 4.73
N ARG A 63 2.73 9.39 4.58
CA ARG A 63 3.34 8.44 3.63
C ARG A 63 2.93 6.99 3.91
N GLY A 64 2.82 6.61 5.18
CA GLY A 64 2.31 5.30 5.56
C GLY A 64 0.88 5.06 5.04
N ALA A 65 -0.03 6.03 5.14
CA ALA A 65 -1.38 5.92 4.58
C ALA A 65 -1.35 5.80 3.04
N ALA A 66 -0.47 6.57 2.39
CA ALA A 66 -0.25 6.49 0.94
C ALA A 66 0.32 5.13 0.51
N LEU A 67 1.13 4.46 1.34
CA LEU A 67 1.62 3.10 1.08
C LEU A 67 0.50 2.05 1.19
N VAL A 68 -0.41 2.18 2.17
CA VAL A 68 -1.62 1.33 2.23
C VAL A 68 -2.49 1.56 1.00
N LEU A 69 -2.68 2.82 0.59
CA LEU A 69 -3.41 3.18 -0.62
C LEU A 69 -2.77 2.56 -1.87
N ALA A 70 -1.45 2.66 -2.02
CA ALA A 70 -0.72 2.16 -3.18
C ALA A 70 -0.85 0.63 -3.33
N ASP A 71 -0.66 -0.11 -2.24
CA ASP A 71 -0.85 -1.58 -2.21
C ASP A 71 -2.29 -1.95 -2.57
N GLN A 72 -3.28 -1.31 -1.95
CA GLN A 72 -4.67 -1.63 -2.22
C GLN A 72 -5.10 -1.25 -3.66
N ALA A 73 -4.66 -0.10 -4.15
CA ALA A 73 -5.02 0.36 -5.48
C ALA A 73 -4.46 -0.56 -6.57
N THR A 74 -3.19 -0.94 -6.44
CA THR A 74 -2.54 -1.83 -7.42
C THR A 74 -3.15 -3.23 -7.38
N ALA A 75 -3.53 -3.73 -6.20
CA ALA A 75 -4.38 -4.92 -6.07
C ALA A 75 -5.75 -4.75 -6.79
N GLY A 76 -6.42 -3.63 -6.58
CA GLY A 76 -7.68 -3.30 -7.27
C GLY A 76 -7.55 -3.32 -8.80
N GLY A 77 -6.43 -2.83 -9.32
CA GLY A 77 -6.07 -2.96 -10.74
C GLY A 77 -6.05 -4.40 -11.22
N VAL A 78 -5.40 -5.31 -10.48
CA VAL A 78 -5.36 -6.74 -10.81
C VAL A 78 -6.75 -7.34 -10.80
N PHE A 79 -7.56 -7.07 -9.77
CA PHE A 79 -8.95 -7.55 -9.69
C PHE A 79 -9.79 -7.16 -10.90
N ALA A 80 -9.60 -5.96 -11.45
CA ALA A 80 -10.31 -5.53 -12.65
C ALA A 80 -10.01 -6.39 -13.90
N THR A 81 -8.92 -7.16 -13.89
CA THR A 81 -8.54 -8.05 -15.00
C THR A 81 -8.99 -9.50 -14.84
N LEU A 82 -9.55 -9.88 -13.69
CA LEU A 82 -9.93 -11.26 -13.39
C LEU A 82 -11.36 -11.55 -13.88
N ALA A 83 -11.59 -12.78 -14.32
CA ALA A 83 -12.92 -13.24 -14.75
C ALA A 83 -13.85 -13.56 -13.57
N GLN A 84 -13.29 -13.74 -12.38
CA GLN A 84 -14.01 -13.98 -11.13
C GLN A 84 -13.13 -13.59 -9.93
N PRO A 85 -13.72 -13.34 -8.75
CA PRO A 85 -12.97 -13.06 -7.54
C PRO A 85 -12.02 -14.21 -7.22
N THR A 86 -10.72 -13.93 -7.23
CA THR A 86 -9.66 -14.91 -7.01
C THR A 86 -8.70 -14.33 -5.99
N PRO A 87 -8.31 -15.07 -4.93
CA PRO A 87 -7.37 -14.52 -3.96
C PRO A 87 -6.02 -14.25 -4.62
N MET A 88 -5.27 -13.35 -4.00
CA MET A 88 -3.91 -13.09 -4.39
C MET A 88 -3.12 -12.59 -3.19
N MET A 89 -1.80 -12.71 -3.27
CA MET A 89 -0.88 -12.12 -2.29
C MET A 89 0.05 -11.12 -2.98
N THR A 90 0.39 -10.04 -2.28
CA THR A 90 1.43 -9.10 -2.72
C THR A 90 2.79 -9.78 -2.59
N LEU A 91 3.57 -9.82 -3.68
CA LEU A 91 4.95 -10.31 -3.70
C LEU A 91 5.95 -9.17 -3.53
N ASP A 92 5.66 -8.03 -4.16
CA ASP A 92 6.43 -6.80 -4.01
C ASP A 92 5.61 -5.55 -4.26
N LEU A 93 6.06 -4.48 -3.64
CA LEU A 93 5.52 -3.14 -3.78
C LEU A 93 6.69 -2.16 -3.93
N ARG A 94 6.62 -1.27 -4.90
CA ARG A 94 7.50 -0.12 -5.03
C ARG A 94 6.67 1.15 -5.08
N VAL A 95 7.05 2.14 -4.29
CA VAL A 95 6.48 3.49 -4.39
C VAL A 95 7.60 4.50 -4.57
N ASP A 96 7.45 5.36 -5.57
CA ASP A 96 8.34 6.47 -5.86
C ASP A 96 7.64 7.79 -5.49
N TRP A 97 8.33 8.70 -4.81
CA TRP A 97 7.84 9.99 -4.34
C TRP A 97 8.42 11.14 -5.17
N PHE A 98 7.57 11.81 -5.94
CA PHE A 98 7.96 12.92 -6.82
C PHE A 98 7.85 14.28 -6.13
N ALA A 99 6.86 14.43 -5.24
CA ALA A 99 6.55 15.67 -4.54
C ALA A 99 6.03 15.40 -3.10
N PRO A 100 5.96 16.44 -2.25
CA PRO A 100 5.26 16.34 -0.97
C PRO A 100 3.81 15.85 -1.14
N LEU A 101 3.34 15.05 -0.19
CA LEU A 101 1.95 14.59 -0.16
C LEU A 101 0.99 15.73 0.20
N PRO A 102 -0.25 15.72 -0.32
CA PRO A 102 -1.18 16.83 -0.16
C PRO A 102 -1.84 16.84 1.23
N MET A 103 -2.36 17.98 1.66
CA MET A 103 -3.39 18.04 2.73
C MET A 103 -4.79 17.69 2.22
N GLY A 104 -4.98 17.76 0.90
CA GLY A 104 -6.21 17.41 0.21
C GLY A 104 -6.22 15.96 -0.27
N ARG A 105 -7.06 15.72 -1.27
CA ARG A 105 -7.34 14.40 -1.82
C ARG A 105 -6.07 13.75 -2.42
N LEU A 106 -5.88 12.47 -2.15
CA LEU A 106 -4.89 11.63 -2.80
C LEU A 106 -5.59 10.45 -3.50
N ASP A 107 -5.44 10.38 -4.82
CA ASP A 107 -5.94 9.29 -5.64
C ASP A 107 -4.78 8.42 -6.12
N CYS A 108 -4.97 7.11 -6.17
CA CYS A 108 -4.11 6.21 -6.95
C CYS A 108 -4.87 5.72 -8.17
N VAL A 109 -4.39 6.08 -9.36
CA VAL A 109 -5.01 5.74 -10.66
C VAL A 109 -4.18 4.66 -11.34
N ILE A 110 -4.79 3.52 -11.64
CA ILE A 110 -4.12 2.40 -12.31
C ILE A 110 -3.98 2.69 -13.81
N GLU A 111 -2.74 2.69 -14.28
CA GLU A 111 -2.38 2.97 -15.68
C GLU A 111 -2.34 1.70 -16.53
N ASN A 112 -1.81 0.62 -15.97
CA ASN A 112 -1.74 -0.67 -16.65
C ASN A 112 -1.65 -1.83 -15.67
N VAL A 113 -2.07 -2.99 -16.18
CA VAL A 113 -1.86 -4.28 -15.55
C VAL A 113 -1.33 -5.23 -16.61
N VAL A 114 -0.20 -5.88 -16.33
CA VAL A 114 0.40 -6.92 -17.17
C VAL A 114 0.27 -8.24 -16.44
N ARG A 115 -0.11 -9.30 -17.16
CA ARG A 115 -0.26 -10.64 -16.60
C ARG A 115 0.54 -11.67 -17.37
N ASP A 116 1.09 -12.63 -16.64
CA ASP A 116 1.75 -13.83 -17.15
C ASP A 116 1.30 -15.02 -16.29
N GLY A 117 0.28 -15.74 -16.76
CA GLY A 117 -0.42 -16.75 -15.97
C GLY A 117 -0.99 -16.17 -14.66
N ASP A 118 -0.52 -16.72 -13.54
CA ASP A 118 -0.91 -16.30 -12.19
C ASP A 118 -0.10 -15.11 -11.68
N LEU A 119 0.93 -14.66 -12.41
CA LEU A 119 1.66 -13.45 -12.08
C LEU A 119 0.93 -12.22 -12.64
N ALA A 120 0.77 -11.19 -11.80
CA ALA A 120 0.28 -9.90 -12.23
C ALA A 120 1.20 -8.77 -11.75
N LEU A 121 1.37 -7.77 -12.60
CA LEU A 121 2.07 -6.52 -12.30
C LEU A 121 1.15 -5.36 -12.61
N ALA A 122 0.78 -4.59 -11.61
CA ALA A 122 -0.03 -3.38 -11.74
C ALA A 122 0.84 -2.14 -11.53
N ARG A 123 0.62 -1.12 -12.34
CA ARG A 123 1.26 0.21 -12.20
C ARG A 123 0.22 1.29 -12.11
N GLY A 124 0.45 2.28 -11.27
CA GLY A 124 -0.41 3.43 -11.12
C GLY A 124 0.32 4.71 -10.70
N LEU A 125 -0.36 5.83 -10.86
CA LEU A 125 0.10 7.14 -10.41
C LEU A 125 -0.65 7.56 -9.14
N LEU A 126 0.09 8.13 -8.19
CA LEU A 126 -0.46 8.85 -7.05
C LEU A 126 -0.67 10.31 -7.46
N LEU A 127 -1.90 10.78 -7.42
CA LEU A 127 -2.32 12.11 -7.89
C LEU A 127 -2.88 12.94 -6.73
N ALA A 128 -2.35 14.14 -6.56
CA ALA A 128 -2.90 15.20 -5.72
C ALA A 128 -3.60 16.21 -6.64
N ASP A 129 -4.92 16.32 -6.53
CA ASP A 129 -5.73 17.21 -7.39
C ASP A 129 -5.43 17.07 -8.89
N GLY A 130 -5.14 15.83 -9.33
CA GLY A 130 -4.80 15.49 -10.71
C GLY A 130 -3.32 15.65 -11.08
N ALA A 131 -2.50 16.27 -10.24
CA ALA A 131 -1.06 16.39 -10.44
C ALA A 131 -0.31 15.17 -9.83
N PRO A 132 0.68 14.59 -10.52
CA PRO A 132 1.41 13.44 -9.99
C PRO A 132 2.30 13.85 -8.83
N VAL A 133 2.17 13.12 -7.72
CA VAL A 133 3.02 13.25 -6.52
C VAL A 133 3.82 11.99 -6.24
N GLY A 134 3.49 10.88 -6.89
CA GLY A 134 4.24 9.64 -6.83
C GLY A 134 3.76 8.60 -7.85
N ALA A 135 4.39 7.44 -7.83
CA ALA A 135 3.98 6.28 -8.62
C ALA A 135 4.07 5.00 -7.78
N ALA A 136 3.21 4.04 -8.09
CA ALA A 136 3.15 2.75 -7.41
C ALA A 136 3.29 1.61 -8.43
N THR A 137 4.06 0.59 -8.07
CA THR A 137 4.13 -0.67 -8.80
C THR A 137 3.94 -1.82 -7.81
N GLY A 138 2.92 -2.64 -8.03
CA GLY A 138 2.62 -3.80 -7.19
C GLY A 138 2.66 -5.09 -8.03
N ARG A 139 3.28 -6.14 -7.50
CA ARG A 139 3.27 -7.47 -8.10
C ARG A 139 2.53 -8.44 -7.20
N TYR A 140 1.71 -9.28 -7.83
CA TYR A 140 0.81 -10.19 -7.14
C TYR A 140 0.93 -11.60 -7.71
N LEU A 141 0.80 -12.59 -6.82
CA LEU A 141 0.55 -13.98 -7.20
C LEU A 141 -0.94 -14.28 -7.03
N ILE A 142 -1.63 -14.47 -8.14
CA ILE A 142 -3.06 -14.81 -8.23
C ILE A 142 -3.24 -16.29 -7.87
N GLY A 143 -4.42 -16.62 -7.31
CA GLY A 143 -4.78 -17.99 -6.93
C GLY A 143 -4.10 -18.46 -5.64
N SER A 144 -3.24 -17.63 -5.04
CA SER A 144 -2.49 -17.97 -3.84
C SER A 144 -2.87 -17.06 -2.67
N MET A 145 -3.02 -17.66 -1.50
CA MET A 145 -3.23 -16.95 -0.25
C MET A 145 -1.91 -16.74 0.49
N PRO A 146 -1.77 -15.67 1.31
CA PRO A 146 -0.65 -15.56 2.24
C PRO A 146 -0.55 -16.81 3.13
N GLY A 147 0.40 -17.71 2.83
CA GLY A 147 0.55 -19.00 3.53
C GLY A 147 0.40 -20.22 2.65
N GLY A 148 0.26 -20.04 1.33
CA GLY A 148 0.39 -21.10 0.32
C GLY A 148 -0.88 -21.93 0.08
N GLY A 149 -2.00 -21.58 0.70
CA GLY A 149 -3.28 -22.24 0.43
C GLY A 149 -3.90 -21.77 -0.88
N GLY A 150 -4.27 -22.70 -1.76
CA GLY A 150 -5.26 -22.44 -2.81
C GLY A 150 -6.63 -22.34 -2.16
N GLY A 151 -7.13 -21.11 -1.99
CA GLY A 151 -8.39 -20.84 -1.28
C GLY A 151 -9.39 -20.11 -2.15
N ARG A 152 -10.67 -20.14 -1.78
CA ARG A 152 -11.63 -19.12 -2.21
C ARG A 152 -11.42 -17.89 -1.32
N ILE A 153 -11.70 -16.69 -1.85
CA ILE A 153 -11.88 -15.51 -0.98
C ILE A 153 -13.05 -15.84 -0.05
N GLU A 154 -12.80 -15.98 1.25
CA GLU A 154 -13.86 -16.17 2.23
C GLU A 154 -14.75 -14.93 2.26
N ASP A 155 -16.07 -15.14 2.30
CA ASP A 155 -17.04 -14.05 2.49
C ASP A 155 -16.91 -13.50 3.92
N ARG A 156 -15.99 -12.55 4.12
CA ARG A 156 -15.98 -11.74 5.33
C ARG A 156 -17.16 -10.78 5.28
N THR A 157 -18.10 -10.96 6.20
CA THR A 157 -19.26 -10.06 6.35
C THR A 157 -19.02 -8.96 7.39
N ALA A 158 -18.05 -9.15 8.27
CA ALA A 158 -17.69 -8.18 9.30
C ALA A 158 -16.96 -6.98 8.67
N ILE A 159 -17.58 -5.81 8.76
CA ILE A 159 -17.03 -4.52 8.33
C ILE A 159 -16.59 -3.80 9.61
N LEU A 160 -15.30 -3.47 9.71
CA LEU A 160 -14.83 -2.59 10.78
C LEU A 160 -15.25 -1.15 10.50
N PRO A 161 -15.58 -0.35 11.53
CA PRO A 161 -15.74 1.09 11.34
C PRO A 161 -14.41 1.74 10.94
N PRO A 162 -14.45 2.95 10.37
CA PRO A 162 -13.25 3.77 10.20
C PRO A 162 -12.52 3.99 11.53
N SER A 163 -11.20 4.13 11.45
CA SER A 163 -10.35 4.38 12.63
C SER A 163 -10.69 5.73 13.26
N THR A 164 -10.66 5.78 14.59
CA THR A 164 -10.83 7.00 15.37
C THR A 164 -9.51 7.61 15.82
N ASP A 165 -8.38 7.05 15.40
CA ASP A 165 -7.06 7.57 15.76
C ASP A 165 -6.83 8.98 15.21
N THR A 166 -6.10 9.79 15.98
CA THR A 166 -5.93 11.23 15.74
C THR A 166 -4.96 11.58 14.62
N ASP A 167 -4.11 10.63 14.23
CA ASP A 167 -3.16 10.72 13.11
C ASP A 167 -2.74 9.30 12.69
N PHE A 168 -2.00 9.22 11.58
CA PHE A 168 -1.51 7.93 11.07
C PHE A 168 -0.46 7.30 12.01
N ALA A 169 0.31 8.09 12.77
CA ALA A 169 1.31 7.54 13.69
C ALA A 169 0.64 6.76 14.84
N THR A 170 -0.45 7.31 15.37
CA THR A 170 -1.33 6.67 16.36
C THR A 170 -2.03 5.46 15.75
N TYR A 171 -2.47 5.56 14.48
CA TYR A 171 -3.00 4.41 13.74
C TYR A 171 -1.99 3.28 13.56
N LEU A 172 -0.74 3.59 13.23
CA LEU A 172 0.30 2.58 13.08
C LEU A 172 0.63 1.96 14.44
N ALA A 173 0.55 2.74 15.52
CA ALA A 173 0.84 2.35 16.89
C ALA A 173 2.23 1.73 17.05
N ALA A 174 3.21 2.26 16.30
CA ALA A 174 4.58 1.78 16.33
C ALA A 174 5.30 2.22 17.61
N THR A 175 6.01 1.28 18.23
CA THR A 175 6.90 1.51 19.38
C THR A 175 8.34 1.53 18.90
N LYS A 176 9.16 2.40 19.49
CA LYS A 176 10.59 2.47 19.17
C LYS A 176 11.35 1.32 19.82
N GLU A 177 12.16 0.63 19.01
CA GLU A 177 13.09 -0.41 19.44
C GLU A 177 14.54 0.08 19.37
N SER A 178 15.52 -0.79 19.67
CA SER A 178 16.96 -0.47 19.58
C SER A 178 17.41 -0.08 18.18
N ASP A 179 16.91 -0.79 17.18
CA ASP A 179 17.39 -0.79 15.79
C ASP A 179 16.26 -0.66 14.78
N GLY A 180 15.06 -0.23 15.22
CA GLY A 180 13.92 0.00 14.35
C GLY A 180 12.65 0.28 15.14
N LEU A 181 11.55 -0.28 14.69
CA LEU A 181 10.23 -0.12 15.28
C LEU A 181 9.56 -1.48 15.50
N SER A 182 8.59 -1.54 16.39
CA SER A 182 7.72 -2.70 16.53
C SER A 182 6.25 -2.28 16.52
N VAL A 183 5.38 -3.16 16.03
CA VAL A 183 3.93 -2.97 16.06
C VAL A 183 3.27 -4.21 16.62
N THR A 184 2.49 -4.01 17.68
CA THR A 184 1.52 -5.01 18.12
C THR A 184 0.31 -4.95 17.19
N PRO A 185 -0.10 -6.06 16.56
CA PRO A 185 -1.21 -6.03 15.62
C PRO A 185 -2.51 -5.52 16.26
N ARG A 186 -3.19 -4.63 15.56
CA ARG A 186 -4.58 -4.23 15.85
C ARG A 186 -5.51 -4.82 14.79
N PRO A 187 -6.81 -5.02 15.08
CA PRO A 187 -7.77 -5.49 14.06
C PRO A 187 -7.73 -4.65 12.78
N GLU A 188 -7.51 -3.34 12.92
CA GLU A 188 -7.41 -2.37 11.81
C GLU A 188 -6.13 -2.53 10.95
N HIS A 189 -5.16 -3.36 11.35
CA HIS A 189 -3.93 -3.61 10.58
C HIS A 189 -4.05 -4.81 9.63
N VAL A 190 -5.14 -5.56 9.73
CA VAL A 190 -5.31 -6.86 9.09
C VAL A 190 -5.65 -6.70 7.59
N GLY A 191 -5.01 -7.52 6.75
CA GLY A 191 -5.37 -7.77 5.35
C GLY A 191 -6.36 -8.94 5.22
N ALA A 192 -7.02 -9.07 4.07
CA ALA A 192 -7.88 -10.23 3.78
C ALA A 192 -7.03 -11.46 3.35
N PRO A 193 -7.61 -12.67 3.22
CA PRO A 193 -8.59 -13.34 4.08
C PRO A 193 -8.00 -14.12 5.29
N LEU A 194 -6.68 -14.28 5.40
CA LEU A 194 -6.05 -14.83 6.62
C LEU A 194 -5.76 -13.69 7.62
N PRO A 195 -5.69 -13.93 8.95
CA PRO A 195 -5.35 -12.89 9.93
C PRO A 195 -3.85 -12.55 9.81
N ALA A 196 -3.50 -11.89 8.72
CA ALA A 196 -2.17 -11.39 8.40
C ALA A 196 -2.23 -9.86 8.33
N PHE A 197 -1.12 -9.20 8.54
CA PHE A 197 -1.01 -7.77 8.27
C PHE A 197 -1.32 -7.49 6.81
N HIS A 198 -1.99 -6.37 6.54
CA HIS A 198 -2.11 -5.85 5.19
C HIS A 198 -0.71 -5.49 4.64
N GLY A 199 -0.43 -5.80 3.38
CA GLY A 199 0.89 -5.57 2.77
C GLY A 199 1.34 -4.13 2.89
N GLY A 200 0.44 -3.19 2.60
CA GLY A 200 0.68 -1.76 2.78
C GLY A 200 0.92 -1.30 4.24
N VAL A 201 0.39 -1.98 5.26
CA VAL A 201 0.69 -1.65 6.67
C VAL A 201 2.12 -2.09 7.03
N ILE A 202 2.56 -3.24 6.52
CA ILE A 202 3.96 -3.68 6.63
C ILE A 202 4.88 -2.66 5.94
N ALA A 203 4.51 -2.20 4.73
CA ALA A 203 5.27 -1.19 4.01
C ALA A 203 5.36 0.13 4.80
N ALA A 204 4.26 0.58 5.40
CA ALA A 204 4.23 1.77 6.24
C ALA A 204 5.18 1.65 7.45
N LEU A 205 5.23 0.49 8.12
CA LEU A 205 6.15 0.25 9.23
C LEU A 205 7.62 0.25 8.78
N LEU A 206 7.92 -0.40 7.65
CA LEU A 206 9.27 -0.44 7.08
C LEU A 206 9.77 0.97 6.73
N GLU A 207 8.94 1.78 6.07
CA GLU A 207 9.30 3.17 5.74
C GLU A 207 9.44 4.04 6.99
N ALA A 208 8.51 3.93 7.95
CA ALA A 208 8.60 4.65 9.22
C ALA A 208 9.88 4.32 9.97
N SER A 209 10.28 3.04 9.98
CA SER A 209 11.52 2.58 10.62
C SER A 209 12.76 3.16 9.94
N ALA A 210 12.83 3.15 8.61
CA ALA A 210 13.92 3.79 7.88
C ALA A 210 13.98 5.30 8.19
N VAL A 211 12.86 6.01 8.05
CA VAL A 211 12.77 7.46 8.25
C VAL A 211 13.15 7.88 9.67
N ALA A 212 12.83 7.07 10.68
CA ALA A 212 13.19 7.35 12.07
C ALA A 212 14.72 7.34 12.32
N THR A 213 15.52 6.79 11.40
CA THR A 213 16.98 6.68 11.54
C THR A 213 17.78 7.66 10.68
N ILE A 214 17.12 8.40 9.77
CA ILE A 214 17.80 9.34 8.88
C ILE A 214 17.79 10.75 9.47
N ASP A 215 18.80 11.54 9.08
CA ASP A 215 18.80 12.97 9.36
C ASP A 215 17.58 13.63 8.69
N PRO A 216 16.81 14.49 9.39
CA PRO A 216 15.61 15.14 8.86
C PRO A 216 15.83 15.96 7.58
N GLY A 217 17.06 16.33 7.26
CA GLY A 217 17.45 16.94 5.99
C GLY A 217 17.35 16.00 4.79
N PHE A 218 17.28 14.68 5.01
CA PHE A 218 17.01 13.70 3.96
C PHE A 218 15.52 13.46 3.81
N ARG A 219 15.02 13.55 2.58
CA ARG A 219 13.67 13.13 2.21
C ARG A 219 13.71 11.79 1.48
N PRO A 220 12.80 10.85 1.80
CA PRO A 220 12.61 9.65 0.99
C PRO A 220 12.30 9.98 -0.47
N LEU A 221 12.90 9.21 -1.38
CA LEU A 221 12.65 9.22 -2.82
C LEU A 221 11.83 8.03 -3.26
N ASP A 222 12.12 6.87 -2.68
CA ASP A 222 11.41 5.64 -2.96
C ASP A 222 11.45 4.70 -1.76
N ILE A 223 10.60 3.68 -1.84
CA ILE A 223 10.76 2.46 -1.07
C ILE A 223 10.38 1.27 -1.96
N GLU A 224 11.22 0.24 -1.96
CA GLU A 224 10.97 -1.04 -2.60
C GLU A 224 10.87 -2.12 -1.53
N ILE A 225 9.78 -2.87 -1.51
CA ILE A 225 9.46 -3.91 -0.53
C ILE A 225 9.34 -5.25 -1.23
N ARG A 226 9.94 -6.29 -0.65
CA ARG A 226 9.71 -7.70 -1.00
C ARG A 226 9.03 -8.40 0.18
N TYR A 227 7.89 -9.02 -0.07
CA TYR A 227 7.17 -9.83 0.91
C TYR A 227 7.65 -11.28 0.78
N LEU A 228 8.29 -11.79 1.81
CA LEU A 228 8.97 -13.10 1.81
C LEU A 228 8.09 -14.19 2.41
N ALA A 229 7.27 -13.83 3.41
CA ALA A 229 6.32 -14.71 4.06
C ALA A 229 5.14 -13.90 4.61
N PRO A 230 3.99 -14.55 4.89
CA PRO A 230 2.87 -13.89 5.55
C PRO A 230 3.24 -13.42 6.95
N ALA A 231 3.10 -12.12 7.22
CA ALA A 231 3.20 -11.60 8.58
C ALA A 231 1.84 -11.77 9.28
N ARG A 232 1.78 -12.61 10.32
CA ARG A 232 0.54 -12.89 11.04
C ARG A 232 0.13 -11.70 11.92
N ALA A 233 -1.14 -11.34 11.93
CA ALA A 233 -1.69 -10.26 12.74
C ALA A 233 -2.12 -10.73 14.15
N ASP A 234 -1.43 -11.72 14.69
CA ASP A 234 -1.52 -12.17 16.10
C ASP A 234 -0.16 -12.16 16.80
N ARG A 235 0.88 -11.67 16.12
CA ARG A 235 2.26 -11.63 16.59
C ARG A 235 2.85 -10.25 16.38
N LEU A 236 3.71 -9.84 17.31
CA LEU A 236 4.52 -8.63 17.18
C LEU A 236 5.29 -8.68 15.85
N LEU A 237 5.23 -7.58 15.09
CA LEU A 237 6.05 -7.35 13.92
C LEU A 237 7.16 -6.38 14.33
N VAL A 238 8.41 -6.76 14.15
CA VAL A 238 9.59 -5.97 14.54
C VAL A 238 10.40 -5.66 13.29
N THR A 239 10.91 -4.44 13.17
CA THR A 239 11.81 -4.03 12.10
C THR A 239 13.22 -3.78 12.62
N SER A 240 14.20 -4.09 11.77
CA SER A 240 15.61 -3.78 11.98
C SER A 240 16.13 -2.97 10.80
N VAL A 241 16.86 -1.91 11.09
CA VAL A 241 17.37 -0.95 10.10
C VAL A 241 18.87 -1.15 9.90
N VAL A 242 19.27 -1.32 8.64
CA VAL A 242 20.66 -1.54 8.23
C VAL A 242 21.07 -0.44 7.24
N PRO A 243 21.78 0.60 7.70
CA PRO A 243 22.36 1.60 6.81
C PRO A 243 23.31 0.93 5.81
N ARG A 244 23.08 1.14 4.50
CA ARG A 244 23.92 0.56 3.43
C ARG A 244 24.92 1.55 2.88
N ARG A 245 24.47 2.79 2.70
CA ARG A 245 25.28 3.89 2.18
C ARG A 245 24.86 5.19 2.83
N THR A 246 25.82 5.88 3.42
CA THR A 246 25.66 7.21 4.03
C THR A 246 26.48 8.23 3.25
N GLY A 247 25.93 8.74 2.14
CA GLY A 247 26.55 9.81 1.36
C GLY A 247 26.06 11.19 1.80
N ARG A 248 26.78 12.25 1.39
CA ARG A 248 26.43 13.65 1.74
C ARG A 248 25.11 14.14 1.11
N ARG A 249 24.74 13.60 -0.06
CA ARG A 249 23.53 14.00 -0.81
C ARG A 249 22.48 12.91 -0.93
N ALA A 250 22.88 11.65 -0.80
CA ALA A 250 22.00 10.51 -0.95
C ALA A 250 22.41 9.39 0.00
N ILE A 251 21.42 8.71 0.55
CA ILE A 251 21.58 7.56 1.44
C ILE A 251 20.70 6.41 0.98
N THR A 252 21.16 5.20 1.24
CA THR A 252 20.42 3.97 0.99
C THR A 252 20.37 3.17 2.28
N ILE A 253 19.16 2.75 2.63
CA ILE A 253 18.87 2.02 3.86
C ILE A 253 18.13 0.76 3.51
N ASP A 254 18.59 -0.36 4.06
CA ASP A 254 17.81 -1.58 4.07
C ASP A 254 17.06 -1.68 5.39
N VAL A 255 15.85 -2.20 5.36
CA VAL A 255 15.06 -2.51 6.55
C VAL A 255 14.50 -3.90 6.38
N ASP A 256 14.60 -4.75 7.38
CA ASP A 256 13.90 -6.02 7.42
C ASP A 256 12.79 -6.00 8.47
N ALA A 257 11.78 -6.85 8.30
CA ALA A 257 10.74 -7.07 9.27
C ALA A 257 10.65 -8.57 9.59
N HIS A 258 10.56 -8.93 10.87
CA HIS A 258 10.48 -10.32 11.32
C HIS A 258 9.42 -10.51 12.43
N GLN A 259 9.05 -11.77 12.66
CA GLN A 259 8.14 -12.18 13.73
C GLN A 259 8.77 -13.32 14.54
N GLY A 260 9.54 -12.97 15.57
CA GLY A 260 10.35 -13.91 16.33
C GLY A 260 11.80 -13.91 15.87
N ASP A 261 12.21 -14.89 15.07
CA ASP A 261 13.59 -15.08 14.61
C ASP A 261 14.02 -14.00 13.58
N PRO A 262 14.96 -13.08 13.89
CA PRO A 262 15.43 -12.05 12.96
C PRO A 262 16.12 -12.61 11.71
N ALA A 263 16.63 -13.85 11.76
CA ALA A 263 17.25 -14.49 10.59
C ALA A 263 16.20 -14.97 9.56
N LYS A 264 14.90 -14.85 9.86
CA LYS A 264 13.79 -15.26 9.00
C LYS A 264 12.81 -14.09 8.80
N PRO A 265 13.21 -13.07 8.05
CA PRO A 265 12.35 -11.93 7.79
C PRO A 265 11.10 -12.34 7.02
N VAL A 266 9.98 -11.71 7.35
CA VAL A 266 8.70 -11.83 6.62
C VAL A 266 8.62 -10.80 5.49
N ALA A 267 9.35 -9.70 5.59
CA ALA A 267 9.50 -8.71 4.54
C ALA A 267 10.86 -8.01 4.63
N ILE A 268 11.33 -7.51 3.50
CA ILE A 268 12.51 -6.65 3.42
C ILE A 268 12.20 -5.43 2.56
N ALA A 269 12.82 -4.32 2.86
CA ALA A 269 12.71 -3.09 2.09
C ALA A 269 14.06 -2.43 1.86
N ARG A 270 14.13 -1.65 0.78
CA ARG A 270 15.20 -0.69 0.52
C ARG A 270 14.58 0.68 0.27
N LEU A 271 15.12 1.67 0.97
CA LEU A 271 14.73 3.07 0.85
C LEU A 271 15.92 3.89 0.34
N LEU A 272 15.67 4.68 -0.71
CA LEU A 272 16.55 5.76 -1.14
C LEU A 272 16.05 7.08 -0.57
N ALA A 273 16.96 7.90 -0.01
CA ALA A 273 16.64 9.26 0.40
C ALA A 273 17.73 10.24 -0.08
N MET A 274 17.35 11.51 -0.24
CA MET A 274 18.27 12.56 -0.66
C MET A 274 18.07 13.88 0.10
N THR A 275 19.08 14.74 0.13
CA THR A 275 19.00 16.06 0.76
C THR A 275 18.47 17.16 -0.14
N ASP A 276 18.41 16.92 -1.45
CA ASP A 276 18.02 17.97 -2.39
C ASP A 276 16.52 18.29 -2.24
N ALA A 277 16.20 19.59 -2.31
CA ALA A 277 14.82 20.05 -2.30
C ALA A 277 14.02 19.43 -3.46
N PRO A 278 12.70 19.18 -3.30
CA PRO A 278 11.84 18.78 -4.41
C PRO A 278 11.91 19.81 -5.54
N GLY A 279 12.07 19.33 -6.78
CA GLY A 279 11.95 20.15 -7.98
C GLY A 279 10.50 20.26 -8.47
N GLU A 280 10.30 20.94 -9.60
CA GLU A 280 9.02 20.94 -10.31
C GLU A 280 8.75 19.55 -10.92
N VAL A 281 7.63 18.93 -10.56
CA VAL A 281 7.22 17.65 -11.15
C VAL A 281 6.64 17.90 -12.54
N ARG A 282 7.18 17.20 -13.55
CA ARG A 282 6.70 17.25 -14.93
C ARG A 282 6.38 15.85 -15.43
N LEU A 283 5.12 15.61 -15.80
CA LEU A 283 4.73 14.40 -16.50
C LEU A 283 5.04 14.55 -17.98
N VAL A 284 5.94 13.72 -18.51
CA VAL A 284 6.28 13.70 -19.93
C VAL A 284 5.67 12.45 -20.56
N THR A 285 4.69 12.64 -21.44
CA THR A 285 4.10 11.53 -22.21
C THR A 285 4.97 11.24 -23.42
N LEU A 286 5.52 10.04 -23.49
CA LEU A 286 6.25 9.58 -24.67
C LEU A 286 5.24 9.22 -25.79
N PRO A 287 5.60 9.38 -27.07
CA PRO A 287 4.78 8.92 -28.19
C PRO A 287 4.44 7.43 -28.04
N ARG A 288 3.20 7.05 -28.39
CA ARG A 288 2.79 5.65 -28.53
C ARG A 288 2.68 5.37 -30.03
N ASP A 289 3.50 4.45 -30.52
CA ASP A 289 3.39 3.88 -31.87
C ASP A 289 2.32 2.79 -31.93
#